data_AF-A0AAW7D6J2-F1
#
_entry.id   AF-A0AAW7D6J2-F1
#
_cell.length_a   1.000
_cell.length_b   1.000
_cell.length_c   1.000
_cell.angle_alpha   90.00
_cell.angle_beta   90.00
_cell.angle_gamma   90.00
#
_symmetry.space_group_name_H-M   'P 1'
#
loop_
_entity.id
_entity.type
_entity.pdbx_description
1 polymer ?
#
loop_
_entity_poly.entity_id
_entity_poly.type
_entity_poly.pdbx_seq_one_letter_code
_entity_poly.pdbx_strand_id
1 'polypeptide(L)'
;MNEPDFFWKNFRLGTELQISGAFIFNALNFIDKIEYYHFEEDVFEILYNLSVGIERLEKIVIVLIEHNEQSNQEQFEKSLITHNLQDLISRIKKTEKLKLGKVHNKLLMLLTNFYNSYRYKRFNKDSVYHKNYDKFDFINFIKDELHRSSDKDDYISNDLRIKKFLGKLVLTITTQLYEIIKNYSYKLGTFTYEIRYNSKAFKIFIVKEYTFENENNFKREILINLLNENGIKDEIIDYIKTLKPVNLESYNSSDYIKFLFNPENNQHYMSEYAHLIDEKKVDCKRVKEISFIGENHYLSNDLNFSDDVETEE
;
A
#
# COMPACT_ATOMS: atom_id res chain seq x y z
N MET A 1 -28.38 21.28 10.14
CA MET A 1 -27.08 21.36 9.43
C MET A 1 -27.28 22.25 8.23
N ASN A 2 -26.57 23.37 8.17
CA ASN A 2 -26.59 24.29 7.02
C ASN A 2 -25.96 23.63 5.77
N GLU A 3 -26.18 24.23 4.61
CA GLU A 3 -25.71 23.67 3.32
C GLU A 3 -24.17 23.55 3.24
N PRO A 4 -23.36 24.55 3.64
CA PRO A 4 -21.90 24.42 3.68
C PRO A 4 -21.40 23.26 4.54
N ASP A 5 -21.93 23.11 5.76
CA ASP A 5 -21.56 22.04 6.68
C ASP A 5 -21.97 20.67 6.13
N PHE A 6 -23.15 20.59 5.51
CA PHE A 6 -23.61 19.38 4.85
C PHE A 6 -22.65 18.99 3.72
N PHE A 7 -22.33 19.92 2.82
CA PHE A 7 -21.42 19.66 1.70
C PHE A 7 -20.03 19.24 2.18
N TRP A 8 -19.46 19.96 3.15
CA TRP A 8 -18.15 19.67 3.70
C TRP A 8 -18.11 18.29 4.36
N LYS A 9 -19.03 18.02 5.30
CA LYS A 9 -19.08 16.73 6.00
C LYS A 9 -19.39 15.57 5.06
N ASN A 10 -20.22 15.79 4.04
CA ASN A 10 -20.61 14.73 3.12
C ASN A 10 -19.49 14.42 2.11
N PHE A 11 -19.05 15.43 1.34
CA PHE A 11 -18.19 15.20 0.18
C PHE A 11 -16.69 15.39 0.48
N ARG A 12 -16.34 16.43 1.25
CA ARG A 12 -14.92 16.68 1.56
C ARG A 12 -14.37 15.64 2.52
N LEU A 13 -15.11 15.34 3.60
CA LEU A 13 -14.69 14.25 4.49
C LEU A 13 -14.79 12.86 3.81
N GLY A 14 -15.72 12.66 2.87
CA GLY A 14 -15.77 11.44 2.06
C GLY A 14 -14.51 11.27 1.19
N THR A 15 -14.00 12.37 0.63
CA THR A 15 -12.72 12.39 -0.09
C THR A 15 -11.55 12.06 0.84
N GLU A 16 -11.53 12.66 2.04
CA GLU A 16 -10.52 12.38 3.05
C GLU A 16 -10.55 10.91 3.50
N LEU A 17 -11.74 10.29 3.56
CA LEU A 17 -11.88 8.87 3.85
C LEU A 17 -11.27 7.99 2.76
N GLN A 18 -11.48 8.32 1.47
CA GLN A 18 -10.81 7.63 0.36
C GLN A 18 -9.28 7.74 0.46
N ILE A 19 -8.78 8.94 0.76
CA ILE A 19 -7.35 9.21 0.89
C ILE A 19 -6.76 8.43 2.06
N SER A 20 -7.42 8.47 3.23
CA SER A 20 -7.02 7.69 4.42
C SER A 20 -6.89 6.20 4.09
N GLY A 21 -7.91 5.60 3.45
CA GLY A 21 -7.87 4.21 3.04
C GLY A 21 -6.77 3.89 2.03
N ALA A 22 -6.45 4.82 1.12
CA ALA A 22 -5.35 4.65 0.18
C ALA A 22 -3.97 4.66 0.85
N PHE A 23 -3.74 5.54 1.83
CA PHE A 23 -2.52 5.55 2.64
C PHE A 23 -2.34 4.24 3.41
N ILE A 24 -3.39 3.78 4.10
CA ILE A 24 -3.36 2.52 4.86
C ILE A 24 -3.07 1.33 3.92
N PHE A 25 -3.75 1.28 2.78
CA PHE A 25 -3.50 0.26 1.75
C PHE A 25 -2.04 0.27 1.29
N ASN A 26 -1.47 1.44 0.98
CA ASN A 26 -0.10 1.54 0.48
C ASN A 26 0.89 0.98 1.50
N ALA A 27 0.75 1.32 2.79
CA ALA A 27 1.60 0.77 3.84
C ALA A 27 1.53 -0.76 3.90
N LEU A 28 0.33 -1.33 3.89
CA LEU A 28 0.14 -2.79 3.98
C LEU A 28 0.64 -3.51 2.73
N ASN A 29 0.44 -2.91 1.55
CA ASN A 29 0.95 -3.44 0.29
C ASN A 29 2.49 -3.41 0.26
N PHE A 30 3.09 -2.34 0.77
CA PHE A 30 4.54 -2.24 0.86
C PHE A 30 5.11 -3.23 1.89
N ILE A 31 4.46 -3.38 3.06
CA ILE A 31 4.76 -4.44 4.03
C ILE A 31 4.70 -5.82 3.35
N ASP A 32 3.76 -6.08 2.46
CA ASP A 32 3.71 -7.38 1.79
C ASP A 32 4.87 -7.61 0.81
N LYS A 33 5.37 -6.55 0.18
CA LYS A 33 6.40 -6.61 -0.85
C LYS A 33 7.83 -6.71 -0.31
N ILE A 34 8.14 -6.14 0.85
CA ILE A 34 9.51 -6.16 1.38
C ILE A 34 9.87 -7.51 2.02
N GLU A 35 11.12 -7.93 1.90
CA GLU A 35 11.63 -9.20 2.45
C GLU A 35 12.25 -9.05 3.84
N TYR A 36 12.85 -7.89 4.10
CA TYR A 36 13.54 -7.60 5.35
C TYR A 36 13.28 -6.16 5.77
N TYR A 37 13.11 -5.95 7.06
CA TYR A 37 13.16 -4.61 7.64
C TYR A 37 14.62 -4.28 7.92
N HIS A 38 15.32 -3.76 6.91
CA HIS A 38 16.76 -3.45 6.97
C HIS A 38 17.04 -1.98 6.60
N PHE A 39 16.45 -1.53 5.50
CA PHE A 39 16.60 -0.19 4.99
C PHE A 39 15.67 0.79 5.70
N GLU A 40 16.14 2.02 5.89
CA GLU A 40 15.50 3.02 6.74
C GLU A 40 14.39 3.78 6.02
N GLU A 41 14.55 3.91 4.71
CA GLU A 41 13.58 4.40 3.75
C GLU A 41 12.34 3.49 3.66
N ASP A 42 12.53 2.17 3.70
CA ASP A 42 11.43 1.20 3.69
C ASP A 42 10.57 1.33 4.95
N VAL A 43 11.21 1.37 6.12
CA VAL A 43 10.49 1.53 7.40
C VAL A 43 9.82 2.90 7.47
N PHE A 44 10.49 3.94 6.97
CA PHE A 44 9.91 5.28 6.88
C PHE A 44 8.63 5.28 6.05
N GLU A 45 8.62 4.64 4.87
CA GLU A 45 7.44 4.58 4.00
C GLU A 45 6.25 3.93 4.72
N ILE A 46 6.48 2.84 5.46
CA ILE A 46 5.45 2.15 6.24
C ILE A 46 4.88 3.07 7.32
N LEU A 47 5.76 3.62 8.16
CA LEU A 47 5.36 4.44 9.29
C LEU A 47 4.65 5.72 8.82
N TYR A 48 5.15 6.35 7.74
CA TYR A 48 4.55 7.55 7.18
C TYR A 48 3.14 7.29 6.66
N ASN A 49 2.97 6.28 5.80
CA ASN A 49 1.66 5.94 5.25
C ASN A 49 0.66 5.56 6.36
N LEU A 50 1.08 4.78 7.38
CA LEU A 50 0.22 4.44 8.51
C LEU A 50 -0.14 5.66 9.37
N SER A 51 0.83 6.50 9.73
CA SER A 51 0.59 7.70 10.54
C SER A 51 -0.41 8.64 9.86
N VAL A 52 -0.18 8.97 8.58
CA VAL A 52 -1.05 9.87 7.82
C VAL A 52 -2.44 9.26 7.62
N GLY A 53 -2.50 7.97 7.27
CA GLY A 53 -3.77 7.28 7.03
C GLY A 53 -4.65 7.24 8.27
N ILE A 54 -4.09 6.87 9.43
CA ILE A 54 -4.82 6.77 10.70
C ILE A 54 -5.20 8.15 11.24
N GLU A 55 -4.28 9.13 11.20
CA GLU A 55 -4.54 10.50 11.67
C GLU A 55 -5.73 11.12 10.92
N ARG A 56 -5.80 10.96 9.59
CA ARG A 56 -6.95 11.45 8.80
C ARG A 56 -8.26 10.80 9.24
N LEU A 57 -8.24 9.49 9.51
CA LEU A 57 -9.42 8.77 9.96
C LEU A 57 -9.91 9.27 11.32
N GLU A 58 -8.99 9.49 12.27
CA GLU A 58 -9.27 10.06 13.58
C GLU A 58 -9.86 11.48 13.46
N LYS A 59 -9.31 12.32 12.59
CA LYS A 59 -9.80 13.68 12.36
C LYS A 59 -11.20 13.70 11.77
N ILE A 60 -11.50 12.82 10.82
CA ILE A 60 -12.88 12.67 10.29
C ILE A 60 -13.83 12.31 11.42
N VAL A 61 -13.47 11.33 12.27
CA VAL A 61 -14.28 10.95 13.43
C VAL A 61 -14.53 12.13 14.35
N ILE A 62 -13.49 12.90 14.71
CA ILE A 62 -13.61 14.05 15.60
C ILE A 62 -14.53 15.13 14.99
N VAL A 63 -14.41 15.41 13.69
CA VAL A 63 -15.30 16.36 13.00
C VAL A 63 -16.75 15.90 13.08
N LEU A 64 -17.01 14.62 12.84
CA LEU A 64 -18.38 14.09 12.87
C LEU A 64 -18.98 14.05 14.29
N ILE A 65 -18.15 13.86 15.32
CA ILE A 65 -18.59 13.84 16.73
C ILE A 65 -18.83 15.25 17.28
N GLU A 66 -17.87 16.16 17.08
CA GLU A 66 -17.78 17.40 17.87
C GLU A 66 -18.27 18.64 17.13
N HIS A 67 -18.12 18.70 15.80
CA HIS A 67 -18.49 19.90 15.05
C HIS A 67 -20.01 20.03 14.90
N ASN A 68 -20.54 21.21 15.22
CA ASN A 68 -21.93 21.60 14.99
C ASN A 68 -22.02 23.09 14.59
N GLU A 69 -23.20 23.57 14.21
CA GLU A 69 -23.42 24.95 13.71
C GLU A 69 -23.05 26.06 14.71
N GLN A 70 -22.93 25.75 16.01
CA GLN A 70 -22.54 26.70 17.05
C GLN A 70 -21.02 26.70 17.30
N SER A 71 -20.27 25.82 16.64
CA SER A 71 -18.82 25.70 16.82
C SER A 71 -18.11 26.89 16.19
N ASN A 72 -17.07 27.40 16.86
CA ASN A 72 -16.16 28.35 16.23
C ASN A 72 -15.28 27.58 15.22
N GLN A 73 -15.54 27.76 13.92
CA GLN A 73 -14.86 27.04 12.84
C GLN A 73 -13.33 27.15 12.92
N GLU A 74 -12.80 28.36 13.06
CA GLU A 74 -11.36 28.62 13.05
C GLU A 74 -10.67 27.97 14.26
N GLN A 75 -11.28 28.08 15.45
CA GLN A 75 -10.77 27.44 16.66
C GLN A 75 -10.84 25.91 16.56
N PHE A 76 -11.92 25.38 15.99
CA PHE A 76 -12.08 23.94 15.78
C PHE A 76 -11.02 23.40 14.83
N GLU A 77 -10.81 24.04 13.68
CA GLU A 77 -9.76 23.66 12.72
C GLU A 77 -8.37 23.71 13.33
N LYS A 78 -8.04 24.79 14.07
CA LYS A 78 -6.77 24.88 14.81
C LYS A 78 -6.59 23.72 15.79
N SER A 79 -7.66 23.26 16.45
CA SER A 79 -7.62 22.11 17.36
C SER A 79 -7.31 20.78 16.66
N LEU A 80 -7.51 20.69 15.34
CA LEU A 80 -7.20 19.52 14.54
C LEU A 80 -5.76 19.54 13.99
N ILE A 81 -5.04 20.66 14.09
CA ILE A 81 -3.63 20.79 13.66
C ILE A 81 -2.72 20.16 14.73
N THR A 82 -2.84 18.85 14.90
CA THR A 82 -1.95 18.01 15.70
C THR A 82 -1.61 16.74 14.93
N HIS A 83 -0.46 16.19 15.25
CA HIS A 83 0.04 14.91 14.72
C HIS A 83 0.21 13.86 15.82
N ASN A 84 -0.44 14.08 16.96
CA ASN A 84 -0.46 13.15 18.06
C ASN A 84 -1.70 12.25 17.99
N LEU A 85 -1.52 11.04 17.45
CA LEU A 85 -2.60 10.07 17.29
C LEU A 85 -3.17 9.63 18.65
N GLN A 86 -2.35 9.59 19.72
CA GLN A 86 -2.82 9.27 21.06
C GLN A 86 -3.78 10.33 21.61
N ASP A 87 -3.49 11.60 21.37
CA ASP A 87 -4.35 12.70 21.81
C ASP A 87 -5.68 12.68 21.06
N LEU A 88 -5.64 12.41 19.75
CA LEU A 88 -6.85 12.28 18.92
C LEU A 88 -7.70 11.08 19.37
N ILE A 89 -7.09 9.91 19.60
CA ILE A 89 -7.80 8.74 20.16
C ILE A 89 -8.37 9.03 21.55
N SER A 90 -7.63 9.73 22.39
CA SER A 90 -8.10 10.12 23.72
C SER A 90 -9.29 11.06 23.65
N ARG A 91 -9.30 11.99 22.68
CA ARG A 91 -10.42 12.88 22.37
C ARG A 91 -11.65 12.08 21.92
N ILE A 92 -11.49 11.12 21.01
CA ILE A 92 -12.58 10.23 20.55
C ILE A 92 -13.15 9.40 21.72
N LYS A 93 -12.27 8.87 22.60
CA LYS A 93 -12.67 8.07 23.76
C LYS A 93 -13.53 8.81 24.80
N LYS A 94 -13.60 10.14 24.74
CA LYS A 94 -14.50 10.92 25.61
C LYS A 94 -15.98 10.66 25.28
N THR A 95 -16.28 10.34 24.02
CA THR A 95 -17.66 10.12 23.54
C THR A 95 -17.91 8.67 23.14
N GLU A 96 -16.91 8.00 22.56
CA GLU A 96 -17.07 6.66 21.98
C GLU A 96 -16.21 5.61 22.68
N LYS A 97 -16.71 4.39 22.79
CA LYS A 97 -15.98 3.28 23.43
C LYS A 97 -15.12 2.54 22.42
N LEU A 98 -13.82 2.84 22.40
CA LEU A 98 -12.83 2.11 21.60
C LEU A 98 -12.20 0.93 22.37
N LYS A 99 -12.28 -0.26 21.81
CA LYS A 99 -11.66 -1.51 22.29
C LYS A 99 -10.23 -1.63 21.75
N LEU A 100 -9.32 -0.78 22.24
CA LEU A 100 -7.90 -0.83 21.87
C LEU A 100 -7.06 -1.39 23.02
N GLY A 101 -6.50 -2.58 22.81
CA GLY A 101 -5.56 -3.23 23.73
C GLY A 101 -4.19 -2.56 23.79
N LYS A 102 -3.33 -3.00 24.73
CA LYS A 102 -1.98 -2.45 24.96
C LYS A 102 -1.14 -2.36 23.69
N VAL A 103 -1.11 -3.42 22.87
CA VAL A 103 -0.33 -3.47 21.63
C VAL A 103 -0.78 -2.42 20.58
N HIS A 104 -2.08 -2.14 20.49
CA HIS A 104 -2.59 -1.09 19.60
C HIS A 104 -2.12 0.29 20.04
N ASN A 105 -2.14 0.55 21.36
CA ASN A 105 -1.63 1.82 21.90
C ASN A 105 -0.11 1.95 21.70
N LYS A 106 0.66 0.85 21.79
CA LYS A 106 2.09 0.86 21.46
C LYS A 106 2.32 1.24 19.99
N LEU A 107 1.56 0.67 19.06
CA LEU A 107 1.63 1.05 17.64
C LEU A 107 1.31 2.54 17.43
N LEU A 108 0.21 3.04 17.99
CA LEU A 108 -0.19 4.45 17.88
C LEU A 108 0.87 5.40 18.48
N MET A 109 1.54 4.99 19.56
CA MET A 109 2.65 5.73 20.16
C MET A 109 3.86 5.77 19.22
N LEU A 110 4.23 4.62 18.62
CA LEU A 110 5.30 4.54 17.63
C LEU A 110 5.04 5.48 16.45
N LEU A 111 3.83 5.46 15.89
CA LEU A 111 3.41 6.31 14.78
C LEU A 111 3.43 7.81 15.15
N THR A 112 3.03 8.14 16.39
CA THR A 112 3.10 9.51 16.93
C THR A 112 4.55 9.99 17.04
N ASN A 113 5.43 9.17 17.64
CA ASN A 113 6.84 9.50 17.83
C ASN A 113 7.56 9.69 16.49
N PHE A 114 7.24 8.82 15.52
CA PHE A 114 7.74 8.93 14.15
C PHE A 114 7.38 10.27 13.53
N TYR A 115 6.09 10.64 13.52
CA TYR A 115 5.62 11.82 12.82
C TYR A 115 6.13 13.13 13.44
N ASN A 116 6.18 13.19 14.77
CA ASN A 116 6.60 14.37 15.52
C ASN A 116 8.10 14.59 15.56
N SER A 117 8.91 13.51 15.58
CA SER A 117 10.33 13.64 15.90
C SER A 117 11.27 13.01 14.90
N TYR A 118 11.00 11.80 14.41
CA TYR A 118 12.00 11.04 13.65
C TYR A 118 12.23 11.60 12.25
N ARG A 119 11.18 12.13 11.60
CA ARG A 119 11.28 12.74 10.27
C ARG A 119 12.27 13.90 10.20
N TYR A 120 12.32 14.74 11.23
CA TYR A 120 13.17 15.93 11.26
C TYR A 120 14.54 15.68 11.87
N LYS A 121 14.67 14.69 12.77
CA LYS A 121 15.94 14.36 13.42
C LYS A 121 17.04 14.00 12.43
N ARG A 122 16.72 13.36 11.30
CA ARG A 122 17.69 13.02 10.25
C ARG A 122 18.35 14.26 9.60
N PHE A 123 17.72 15.43 9.67
CA PHE A 123 18.30 16.69 9.17
C PHE A 123 19.20 17.38 10.19
N ASN A 124 19.22 16.92 11.45
CA ASN A 124 20.17 17.40 12.45
C ASN A 124 21.51 16.67 12.28
N LYS A 125 22.62 17.41 12.23
CA LYS A 125 23.98 16.87 12.16
C LYS A 125 24.29 15.89 13.30
N ASP A 126 23.72 16.09 14.48
CA ASP A 126 23.92 15.20 15.64
C ASP A 126 23.36 13.78 15.42
N SER A 127 22.51 13.59 14.41
CA SER A 127 21.97 12.27 14.07
C SER A 127 23.03 11.23 13.73
N VAL A 128 24.24 11.64 13.31
CA VAL A 128 25.35 10.73 12.98
C VAL A 128 25.86 9.92 14.19
N TYR A 129 25.57 10.37 15.41
CA TYR A 129 26.01 9.71 16.65
C TYR A 129 24.96 8.78 17.25
N HIS A 130 23.82 8.60 16.57
CA HIS A 130 22.70 7.84 17.09
C HIS A 130 22.23 6.80 16.07
N LYS A 131 21.70 5.67 16.57
CA LYS A 131 20.99 4.72 15.71
C LYS A 131 19.79 5.43 15.08
N ASN A 132 19.41 5.03 13.88
CA ASN A 132 18.18 5.55 13.31
C ASN A 132 16.97 5.07 14.12
N TYR A 133 16.35 6.02 14.82
CA TYR A 133 15.33 5.77 15.82
C TYR A 133 14.08 5.12 15.24
N ASP A 134 13.67 5.46 14.01
CA ASP A 134 12.43 4.92 13.45
C ASP A 134 12.54 3.43 13.09
N LYS A 135 13.59 3.04 12.39
CA LYS A 135 13.92 1.63 12.12
C LYS A 135 14.11 0.86 13.41
N PHE A 136 14.91 1.39 14.34
CA PHE A 136 15.22 0.71 15.59
C PHE A 136 13.95 0.47 16.42
N ASP A 137 13.12 1.49 16.63
CA ASP A 137 11.90 1.37 17.43
C ASP A 137 10.87 0.47 16.76
N PHE A 138 10.74 0.52 15.43
CA PHE A 138 9.81 -0.34 14.70
C PHE A 138 10.24 -1.82 14.76
N ILE A 139 11.52 -2.11 14.57
CA ILE A 139 12.04 -3.48 14.70
C ILE A 139 11.88 -3.99 16.13
N ASN A 140 12.19 -3.17 17.14
CA ASN A 140 12.01 -3.56 18.54
C ASN A 140 10.55 -3.79 18.89
N PHE A 141 9.65 -2.93 18.41
CA PHE A 141 8.21 -3.14 18.56
C PHE A 141 7.78 -4.52 18.03
N ILE A 142 8.24 -4.92 16.84
CA ILE A 142 7.95 -6.24 16.29
C ILE A 142 8.57 -7.36 17.12
N LYS A 143 9.84 -7.23 17.51
CA LYS A 143 10.57 -8.24 18.30
C LYS A 143 9.90 -8.48 19.64
N ASP A 144 9.55 -7.41 20.35
CA ASP A 144 8.92 -7.44 21.67
C ASP A 144 7.54 -8.09 21.62
N GLU A 145 6.70 -7.67 20.67
CA GLU A 145 5.30 -8.14 20.60
C GLU A 145 5.17 -9.56 20.01
N LEU A 146 6.14 -10.01 19.22
CA LEU A 146 6.17 -11.37 18.67
C LEU A 146 7.10 -12.33 19.41
N HIS A 147 7.79 -11.85 20.44
CA HIS A 147 8.78 -12.61 21.23
C HIS A 147 9.84 -13.28 20.34
N ARG A 148 10.43 -12.50 19.42
CA ARG A 148 11.46 -13.02 18.48
C ARG A 148 12.85 -12.66 18.99
N SER A 149 13.69 -13.67 19.15
CA SER A 149 15.15 -13.50 19.23
C SER A 149 15.68 -13.18 17.84
N SER A 150 16.53 -12.16 17.70
CA SER A 150 17.13 -11.84 16.41
C SER A 150 18.31 -12.75 16.08
N ASP A 151 18.50 -13.04 14.79
CA ASP A 151 19.76 -13.58 14.28
C ASP A 151 20.88 -12.52 14.27
N LYS A 152 20.53 -11.21 14.16
CA LYS A 152 21.42 -10.03 14.27
C LYS A 152 20.65 -8.77 14.75
N ASP A 153 21.33 -7.85 15.44
CA ASP A 153 20.66 -6.74 16.15
C ASP A 153 19.88 -5.74 15.26
N ASP A 154 20.28 -5.52 14.00
CA ASP A 154 19.84 -4.37 13.21
C ASP A 154 18.86 -4.67 12.03
N TYR A 155 18.39 -5.91 11.85
CA TYR A 155 17.31 -6.22 10.88
C TYR A 155 16.46 -7.43 11.29
N ILE A 156 15.30 -7.60 10.66
CA ILE A 156 14.44 -8.78 10.82
C ILE A 156 13.78 -9.16 9.50
N SER A 157 13.71 -10.48 9.21
CA SER A 157 13.00 -11.01 8.04
C SER A 157 11.50 -10.82 8.19
N ASN A 158 10.85 -10.37 7.11
CA ASN A 158 9.42 -10.12 7.04
C ASN A 158 8.65 -11.36 6.58
N ASP A 159 8.30 -12.21 7.54
CA ASP A 159 7.50 -13.39 7.28
C ASP A 159 5.98 -13.14 7.38
N LEU A 160 5.21 -14.17 7.04
CA LEU A 160 3.74 -14.13 7.10
C LEU A 160 3.21 -13.81 8.51
N ARG A 161 3.95 -14.17 9.58
CA ARG A 161 3.55 -13.90 10.95
C ARG A 161 3.61 -12.40 11.25
N ILE A 162 4.66 -11.70 10.81
CA ILE A 162 4.76 -10.24 10.95
C ILE A 162 3.68 -9.54 10.12
N LYS A 163 3.50 -9.95 8.86
CA LYS A 163 2.45 -9.40 7.98
C LYS A 163 1.06 -9.53 8.61
N LYS A 164 0.69 -10.71 9.11
CA LYS A 164 -0.59 -10.96 9.79
C LYS A 164 -0.71 -10.18 11.10
N PHE A 165 0.37 -10.06 11.87
CA PHE A 165 0.39 -9.28 13.11
C PHE A 165 0.12 -7.81 12.84
N LEU A 166 0.91 -7.16 11.98
CA LEU A 166 0.73 -5.75 11.63
C LEU A 166 -0.64 -5.50 11.01
N GLY A 167 -1.05 -6.34 10.06
CA GLY A 167 -2.37 -6.25 9.43
C GLY A 167 -3.51 -6.29 10.45
N LYS A 168 -3.46 -7.18 11.45
CA LYS A 168 -4.47 -7.30 12.51
C LYS A 168 -4.54 -6.07 13.42
N LEU A 169 -3.39 -5.46 13.74
CA LEU A 169 -3.36 -4.24 14.55
C LEU A 169 -4.03 -3.09 13.80
N VAL A 170 -3.67 -2.88 12.54
CA VAL A 170 -4.22 -1.82 11.71
C VAL A 170 -5.72 -2.06 11.46
N LEU A 171 -6.13 -3.29 11.17
CA LEU A 171 -7.54 -3.68 11.04
C LEU A 171 -8.36 -3.29 12.26
N THR A 172 -7.86 -3.59 13.47
CA THR A 172 -8.59 -3.35 14.72
C THR A 172 -8.80 -1.86 14.98
N ILE A 173 -7.79 -1.02 14.69
CA ILE A 173 -7.89 0.43 14.85
C ILE A 173 -8.85 1.01 13.82
N THR A 174 -8.59 0.73 12.55
CA THR A 174 -9.27 1.38 11.42
C THR A 174 -10.73 0.95 11.28
N THR A 175 -11.05 -0.32 11.57
CA THR A 175 -12.46 -0.78 11.56
C THR A 175 -13.28 -0.04 12.61
N GLN A 176 -12.75 0.12 13.83
CA GLN A 176 -13.51 0.81 14.89
C GLN A 176 -13.75 2.28 14.55
N LEU A 177 -12.75 2.97 14.00
CA LEU A 177 -12.91 4.35 13.56
C LEU A 177 -13.90 4.46 12.39
N TYR A 178 -13.82 3.56 11.39
CA TYR A 178 -14.74 3.55 10.26
C TYR A 178 -16.20 3.27 10.67
N GLU A 179 -16.44 2.37 11.62
CA GLU A 179 -17.80 2.14 12.15
C GLU A 179 -18.34 3.40 12.87
N ILE A 180 -17.49 4.15 13.58
CA ILE A 180 -17.89 5.43 14.16
C ILE A 180 -18.27 6.43 13.06
N ILE A 181 -17.46 6.56 12.00
CA ILE A 181 -17.78 7.41 10.84
C ILE A 181 -19.14 7.04 10.27
N LYS A 182 -19.38 5.76 10.02
CA LYS A 182 -20.66 5.26 9.51
C LYS A 182 -21.82 5.63 10.42
N ASN A 183 -21.70 5.38 11.73
CA ASN A 183 -22.74 5.69 12.70
C ASN A 183 -23.06 7.19 12.76
N TYR A 184 -22.06 8.06 12.81
CA TYR A 184 -22.30 9.51 12.87
C TYR A 184 -22.76 10.08 11.54
N SER A 185 -22.32 9.52 10.42
CA SER A 185 -22.86 9.90 9.11
C SER A 185 -24.36 9.64 9.04
N TYR A 186 -24.82 8.46 9.48
CA TYR A 186 -26.26 8.17 9.56
C TYR A 186 -27.01 9.15 10.48
N LYS A 187 -26.46 9.43 11.66
CA LYS A 187 -27.07 10.41 12.60
C LYS A 187 -27.19 11.80 12.00
N LEU A 188 -26.22 12.20 11.18
CA LEU A 188 -26.16 13.52 10.53
C LEU A 188 -26.90 13.55 9.18
N GLY A 189 -27.39 12.41 8.69
CA GLY A 189 -28.02 12.30 7.37
C GLY A 189 -27.03 12.47 6.20
N THR A 190 -25.75 12.15 6.41
CA THR A 190 -24.70 12.19 5.37
C THR A 190 -24.26 10.79 4.92
N PHE A 191 -23.50 10.77 3.84
CA PHE A 191 -22.97 9.60 3.16
C PHE A 191 -21.43 9.54 3.22
N THR A 192 -20.82 10.18 4.22
CA THR A 192 -19.36 10.26 4.38
C THR A 192 -18.68 8.89 4.39
N TYR A 193 -19.41 7.84 4.80
CA TYR A 193 -18.95 6.46 4.87
C TYR A 193 -18.88 5.74 3.51
N GLU A 194 -19.40 6.33 2.44
CA GLU A 194 -19.42 5.70 1.11
C GLU A 194 -18.01 5.48 0.56
N ILE A 195 -17.77 4.27 0.09
CA ILE A 195 -16.50 3.87 -0.48
C ILE A 195 -16.64 3.55 -1.96
N ARG A 196 -15.83 4.20 -2.80
CA ARG A 196 -15.76 3.86 -4.24
C ARG A 196 -15.35 2.40 -4.40
N TYR A 197 -16.16 1.63 -5.12
CA TYR A 197 -15.88 0.23 -5.44
C TYR A 197 -14.52 0.07 -6.15
N ASN A 198 -13.82 -1.05 -5.90
CA ASN A 198 -12.49 -1.34 -6.44
C ASN A 198 -11.39 -0.30 -6.15
N SER A 199 -11.61 0.64 -5.23
CA SER A 199 -10.55 1.55 -4.79
C SER A 199 -9.62 0.87 -3.79
N LYS A 200 -8.44 1.47 -3.53
CA LYS A 200 -7.57 1.05 -2.43
C LYS A 200 -8.29 1.05 -1.07
N ALA A 201 -9.11 2.08 -0.83
CA ALA A 201 -9.92 2.19 0.39
C ALA A 201 -11.00 1.10 0.49
N PHE A 202 -11.48 0.57 -0.63
CA PHE A 202 -12.46 -0.52 -0.66
C PHE A 202 -11.93 -1.78 0.02
N LYS A 203 -10.67 -2.18 -0.25
CA LYS A 203 -10.06 -3.33 0.42
C LYS A 203 -9.99 -3.13 1.94
N ILE A 204 -9.66 -1.92 2.38
CA ILE A 204 -9.48 -1.57 3.79
C ILE A 204 -10.81 -1.56 4.53
N PHE A 205 -11.78 -0.76 4.09
CA PHE A 205 -13.00 -0.50 4.87
C PHE A 205 -14.16 -1.47 4.58
N ILE A 206 -14.23 -2.01 3.34
CA ILE A 206 -15.34 -2.88 2.92
C ILE A 206 -14.94 -4.35 2.96
N VAL A 207 -13.86 -4.73 2.27
CA VAL A 207 -13.38 -6.13 2.24
C VAL A 207 -12.78 -6.54 3.58
N LYS A 208 -12.14 -5.58 4.28
CA LYS A 208 -11.49 -5.76 5.59
C LYS A 208 -10.38 -6.81 5.59
N GLU A 209 -9.66 -6.92 4.47
CA GLU A 209 -8.46 -7.76 4.32
C GLU A 209 -7.19 -6.91 4.41
N TYR A 210 -6.35 -7.17 5.41
CA TYR A 210 -5.16 -6.36 5.72
C TYR A 210 -3.84 -7.08 5.40
N THR A 211 -3.94 -8.13 4.58
CA THR A 211 -2.84 -8.90 4.01
C THR A 211 -3.14 -9.15 2.53
N PHE A 212 -2.11 -9.52 1.76
CA PHE A 212 -2.23 -9.78 0.32
C PHE A 212 -2.02 -11.26 -0.01
N GLU A 213 -2.28 -12.15 0.95
CA GLU A 213 -2.10 -13.61 0.78
C GLU A 213 -2.97 -14.15 -0.35
N ASN A 214 -4.24 -13.73 -0.43
CA ASN A 214 -5.16 -14.14 -1.47
C ASN A 214 -4.72 -13.63 -2.85
N GLU A 215 -4.32 -12.36 -2.97
CA GLU A 215 -3.79 -11.81 -4.21
C GLU A 215 -2.51 -12.52 -4.66
N ASN A 216 -1.60 -12.81 -3.73
CA ASN A 216 -0.36 -13.50 -4.05
C ASN A 216 -0.60 -14.96 -4.44
N ASN A 217 -1.56 -15.63 -3.81
CA ASN A 217 -1.98 -16.97 -4.23
C ASN A 217 -2.63 -16.93 -5.61
N PHE A 218 -3.49 -15.95 -5.87
CA PHE A 218 -4.10 -15.79 -7.19
C PHE A 218 -3.06 -15.53 -8.28
N LYS A 219 -2.03 -14.69 -8.03
CA LYS A 219 -0.90 -14.52 -8.95
C LYS A 219 -0.17 -15.83 -9.25
N ARG A 220 -0.01 -16.72 -8.27
CA ARG A 220 0.60 -18.05 -8.46
C ARG A 220 -0.30 -18.96 -9.29
N GLU A 221 -1.60 -18.97 -9.00
CA GLU A 221 -2.59 -19.71 -9.78
C GLU A 221 -2.68 -19.22 -11.23
N ILE A 222 -2.53 -17.90 -11.46
CA ILE A 222 -2.40 -17.34 -12.81
C ILE A 222 -1.20 -17.96 -13.52
N LEU A 223 -0.01 -17.97 -12.91
CA LEU A 223 1.17 -18.58 -13.54
C LEU A 223 0.95 -20.07 -13.85
N ILE A 224 0.33 -20.82 -12.94
CA ILE A 224 -0.01 -22.24 -13.18
C ILE A 224 -0.95 -22.35 -14.38
N ASN A 225 -2.00 -21.55 -14.44
CA ASN A 225 -2.96 -21.56 -15.55
C ASN A 225 -2.37 -21.11 -16.89
N LEU A 226 -1.39 -20.21 -16.89
CA LEU A 226 -0.76 -19.74 -18.13
C LEU A 226 0.29 -20.72 -18.67
N LEU A 227 0.98 -21.47 -17.79
CA LEU A 227 2.10 -22.33 -18.17
C LEU A 227 1.73 -23.81 -18.32
N ASN A 228 0.62 -24.26 -17.74
CA ASN A 228 0.21 -25.66 -17.79
C ASN A 228 -0.50 -26.01 -19.11
N GLU A 229 -0.24 -27.20 -19.67
CA GLU A 229 -0.90 -27.69 -20.88
C GLU A 229 -2.44 -27.78 -20.78
N ASN A 230 -2.95 -27.97 -19.56
CA ASN A 230 -4.38 -28.02 -19.23
C ASN A 230 -4.93 -26.67 -18.75
N GLY A 231 -4.13 -25.61 -18.82
CA GLY A 231 -4.51 -24.26 -18.42
C GLY A 231 -5.30 -23.50 -19.48
N ILE A 232 -5.25 -22.17 -19.42
CA ILE A 232 -5.97 -21.27 -20.33
C ILE A 232 -5.43 -21.43 -21.75
N LYS A 233 -6.34 -21.52 -22.72
CA LYS A 233 -6.05 -21.57 -24.15
C LYS A 233 -6.90 -20.51 -24.85
N ASP A 234 -6.25 -19.46 -25.30
CA ASP A 234 -6.86 -18.36 -26.06
C ASP A 234 -5.88 -17.85 -27.12
N GLU A 235 -6.35 -16.91 -27.94
CA GLU A 235 -5.59 -16.34 -29.06
C GLU A 235 -4.29 -15.67 -28.62
N ILE A 236 -4.25 -15.06 -27.43
CA ILE A 236 -3.06 -14.40 -26.90
C ILE A 236 -2.02 -15.46 -26.50
N ILE A 237 -2.44 -16.53 -25.81
CA ILE A 237 -1.55 -17.63 -25.43
C ILE A 237 -0.98 -18.32 -26.68
N ASP A 238 -1.80 -18.56 -27.69
CA ASP A 238 -1.36 -19.18 -28.94
C ASP A 238 -0.38 -18.28 -29.69
N TYR A 239 -0.63 -16.97 -29.76
CA TYR A 239 0.31 -16.01 -30.32
C TYR A 239 1.64 -16.01 -29.55
N ILE A 240 1.63 -15.94 -28.21
CA ILE A 240 2.85 -15.93 -27.39
C ILE A 240 3.70 -17.18 -27.68
N LYS A 241 3.08 -18.35 -27.89
CA LYS A 241 3.80 -19.59 -28.24
C LYS A 241 4.48 -19.55 -29.61
N THR A 242 4.04 -18.68 -30.53
CA THR A 242 4.74 -18.48 -31.81
C THR A 242 6.00 -17.63 -31.69
N LEU A 243 6.12 -16.84 -30.62
CA LEU A 243 7.27 -15.97 -30.41
C LEU A 243 8.50 -16.76 -29.97
N LYS A 244 9.63 -16.50 -30.61
CA LYS A 244 10.92 -17.03 -30.14
C LYS A 244 11.33 -16.31 -28.85
N PRO A 245 11.63 -17.04 -27.75
CA PRO A 245 12.08 -16.41 -26.51
C PRO A 245 13.47 -15.81 -26.67
N VAL A 246 13.71 -14.72 -25.95
CA VAL A 246 15.07 -14.18 -25.77
C VAL A 246 15.81 -15.06 -24.78
N ASN A 247 17.11 -15.23 -24.97
CA ASN A 247 17.92 -16.06 -24.10
C ASN A 247 18.23 -15.34 -22.78
N LEU A 248 17.50 -15.72 -21.73
CA LEU A 248 17.68 -15.25 -20.36
C LEU A 248 18.41 -16.34 -19.58
N GLU A 249 19.68 -16.09 -19.21
CA GLU A 249 20.59 -17.09 -18.62
C GLU A 249 21.20 -16.63 -17.29
N SER A 250 21.05 -15.35 -16.95
CA SER A 250 21.71 -14.76 -15.77
C SER A 250 21.06 -15.20 -14.47
N TYR A 251 19.78 -15.59 -14.50
CA TYR A 251 18.99 -15.96 -13.33
C TYR A 251 18.14 -17.21 -13.57
N ASN A 252 17.61 -17.81 -12.51
CA ASN A 252 16.71 -18.96 -12.64
C ASN A 252 15.23 -18.52 -12.73
N SER A 253 14.34 -19.48 -13.01
CA SER A 253 12.90 -19.20 -13.15
C SER A 253 12.27 -18.58 -11.89
N SER A 254 12.75 -18.93 -10.69
CA SER A 254 12.24 -18.35 -9.44
C SER A 254 12.57 -16.87 -9.34
N ASP A 255 13.75 -16.46 -9.81
CA ASP A 255 14.17 -15.05 -9.82
C ASP A 255 13.30 -14.21 -10.78
N TYR A 256 13.05 -14.71 -11.99
CA TYR A 256 12.18 -14.02 -12.94
C TYR A 256 10.72 -13.94 -12.45
N ILE A 257 10.20 -15.01 -11.84
CA ILE A 257 8.87 -15.00 -11.23
C ILE A 257 8.80 -13.97 -10.09
N LYS A 258 9.86 -13.87 -9.29
CA LYS A 258 9.97 -12.89 -8.21
C LYS A 258 9.95 -11.45 -8.76
N PHE A 259 10.63 -11.19 -9.87
CA PHE A 259 10.54 -9.93 -10.59
C PHE A 259 9.10 -9.62 -11.04
N LEU A 260 8.41 -10.58 -11.67
CA LEU A 260 7.02 -10.40 -12.13
C LEU A 260 6.06 -10.05 -10.99
N PHE A 261 6.25 -10.62 -9.80
CA PHE A 261 5.37 -10.37 -8.67
C PHE A 261 5.66 -9.06 -7.94
N ASN A 262 6.90 -8.59 -8.00
CA ASN A 262 7.36 -7.41 -7.27
C ASN A 262 8.53 -6.72 -8.00
N PRO A 263 8.28 -6.08 -9.15
CA PRO A 263 9.34 -5.51 -9.96
C PRO A 263 10.06 -4.36 -9.25
N GLU A 264 9.36 -3.61 -8.39
CA GLU A 264 9.92 -2.42 -7.74
C GLU A 264 11.06 -2.78 -6.78
N ASN A 265 10.96 -3.91 -6.07
CA ASN A 265 12.01 -4.37 -5.14
C ASN A 265 13.06 -5.27 -5.81
N ASN A 266 12.89 -5.59 -7.09
CA ASN A 266 13.71 -6.57 -7.80
C ASN A 266 14.31 -6.00 -9.10
N GLN A 267 14.47 -4.67 -9.18
CA GLN A 267 14.98 -3.94 -10.36
C GLN A 267 16.36 -4.41 -10.84
N HIS A 268 17.18 -5.01 -9.97
CA HIS A 268 18.51 -5.49 -10.35
C HIS A 268 18.47 -6.58 -11.46
N TYR A 269 17.39 -7.35 -11.57
CA TYR A 269 17.22 -8.32 -12.65
C TYR A 269 17.10 -7.67 -14.04
N MET A 270 16.75 -6.38 -14.11
CA MET A 270 16.69 -5.63 -15.38
C MET A 270 18.06 -5.42 -16.02
N SER A 271 19.16 -5.61 -15.28
CA SER A 271 20.52 -5.51 -15.81
C SER A 271 20.78 -6.46 -16.98
N GLU A 272 20.22 -7.67 -16.94
CA GLU A 272 20.29 -8.63 -18.04
C GLU A 272 19.57 -8.10 -19.29
N TYR A 273 18.36 -7.57 -19.13
CA TYR A 273 17.59 -7.03 -20.25
C TYR A 273 18.26 -5.80 -20.87
N ALA A 274 18.85 -4.93 -20.04
CA ALA A 274 19.63 -3.79 -20.50
C ALA A 274 20.83 -4.24 -21.36
N HIS A 275 21.59 -5.25 -20.89
CA HIS A 275 22.70 -5.83 -21.64
C HIS A 275 22.24 -6.44 -22.98
N LEU A 276 21.07 -7.10 -23.02
CA LEU A 276 20.51 -7.66 -24.26
C LEU A 276 20.12 -6.58 -25.28
N ILE A 277 19.68 -5.42 -24.83
CA ILE A 277 19.43 -4.25 -25.69
C ILE A 277 20.75 -3.71 -26.25
N ASP A 278 21.76 -3.54 -25.38
CA ASP A 278 23.08 -3.01 -25.77
C ASP A 278 23.77 -3.90 -26.80
N GLU A 279 23.65 -5.22 -26.65
CA GLU A 279 24.16 -6.24 -27.60
C GLU A 279 23.29 -6.39 -28.85
N LYS A 280 22.24 -5.56 -29.02
CA LYS A 280 21.27 -5.63 -30.13
C LYS A 280 20.59 -6.99 -30.30
N LYS A 281 20.50 -7.78 -29.22
CA LYS A 281 19.74 -9.04 -29.16
C LYS A 281 18.24 -8.81 -28.97
N VAL A 282 17.87 -7.62 -28.48
CA VAL A 282 16.50 -7.11 -28.45
C VAL A 282 16.46 -5.80 -29.24
N ASP A 283 15.82 -5.83 -30.39
CA ASP A 283 15.71 -4.66 -31.28
C ASP A 283 14.31 -4.01 -31.23
N CYS A 284 14.14 -2.93 -31.99
CA CYS A 284 12.85 -2.23 -32.07
C CYS A 284 11.73 -3.10 -32.63
N LYS A 285 12.03 -4.09 -33.49
CA LYS A 285 11.04 -5.02 -34.02
C LYS A 285 10.52 -5.92 -32.89
N ARG A 286 11.43 -6.50 -32.09
CA ARG A 286 11.09 -7.32 -30.94
C ARG A 286 10.23 -6.57 -29.92
N VAL A 287 10.53 -5.31 -29.65
CA VAL A 287 9.74 -4.48 -28.71
C VAL A 287 8.30 -4.30 -29.22
N LYS A 288 8.10 -4.07 -30.52
CA LYS A 288 6.76 -3.98 -31.13
C LYS A 288 6.03 -5.33 -31.11
N GLU A 289 6.74 -6.43 -31.35
CA GLU A 289 6.18 -7.78 -31.32
C GLU A 289 5.71 -8.23 -29.92
N ILE A 290 6.09 -7.55 -28.83
CA ILE A 290 5.67 -7.94 -27.48
C ILE A 290 4.80 -6.88 -26.80
N SER A 291 4.63 -5.71 -27.40
CA SER A 291 3.97 -4.57 -26.73
C SER A 291 2.50 -4.82 -26.43
N PHE A 292 1.80 -5.63 -27.23
CA PHE A 292 0.37 -5.92 -27.01
C PHE A 292 0.15 -6.89 -25.82
N ILE A 293 1.18 -7.57 -25.31
CA ILE A 293 1.04 -8.53 -24.21
C ILE A 293 0.64 -7.78 -22.93
N GLY A 294 -0.61 -8.00 -22.49
CA GLY A 294 -1.16 -7.37 -21.29
C GLY A 294 -1.84 -6.01 -21.53
N GLU A 295 -1.98 -5.58 -22.79
CA GLU A 295 -2.79 -4.41 -23.14
C GLU A 295 -4.27 -4.77 -23.35
N ASN A 296 -5.18 -3.81 -23.13
CA ASN A 296 -6.65 -4.02 -23.23
C ASN A 296 -7.16 -4.18 -24.68
N HIS A 297 -6.26 -4.35 -25.65
CA HIS A 297 -6.62 -4.52 -27.04
C HIS A 297 -6.86 -6.01 -27.31
N TYR A 298 -8.13 -6.38 -27.40
CA TYR A 298 -8.51 -7.60 -28.11
C TYR A 298 -7.80 -7.59 -29.47
N LEU A 299 -7.27 -8.75 -29.87
CA LEU A 299 -6.66 -9.00 -31.19
C LEU A 299 -7.72 -8.90 -32.29
N SER A 300 -8.37 -7.76 -32.44
CA SER A 300 -9.30 -7.50 -33.54
C SER A 300 -8.54 -6.75 -34.65
N ASN A 301 -8.19 -7.51 -35.69
CA ASN A 301 -7.95 -7.07 -37.07
C ASN A 301 -6.64 -6.36 -37.47
N ASP A 302 -5.73 -6.01 -36.56
CA ASP A 302 -4.49 -5.29 -36.94
C ASP A 302 -3.26 -6.18 -37.23
N LEU A 303 -3.41 -7.51 -37.20
CA LEU A 303 -2.34 -8.45 -37.61
C LEU A 303 -2.27 -8.69 -39.13
N ASN A 304 -2.65 -7.70 -39.95
CA ASN A 304 -2.21 -7.65 -41.35
C ASN A 304 -0.81 -7.04 -41.37
N PHE A 305 0.20 -7.85 -41.06
CA PHE A 305 1.54 -7.55 -41.54
C PHE A 305 1.52 -7.72 -43.07
N SER A 306 1.26 -6.64 -43.81
CA SER A 306 1.57 -6.64 -45.23
C SER A 306 3.09 -6.75 -45.36
N ASP A 307 3.51 -7.84 -46.00
CA ASP A 307 4.84 -7.98 -46.58
C ASP A 307 4.98 -6.93 -47.70
N ASP A 308 5.25 -5.68 -47.34
CA ASP A 308 5.76 -4.71 -48.30
C ASP A 308 7.29 -4.65 -48.15
N VAL A 309 7.90 -5.65 -48.80
CA VAL A 309 9.23 -5.51 -49.38
C VAL A 309 9.15 -4.42 -50.44
N GLU A 310 9.50 -3.19 -50.07
CA GLU A 310 10.00 -2.22 -51.05
C GLU A 310 11.50 -2.07 -50.85
N THR A 311 12.22 -2.88 -51.62
CA THR A 311 13.52 -2.51 -52.17
C THR A 311 13.36 -1.23 -52.99
N GLU A 312 13.99 -0.14 -52.58
CA GLU A 312 14.37 0.93 -53.53
C GLU A 312 15.79 1.45 -53.21
N GLU A 313 16.65 1.16 -54.20
CA GLU A 313 17.95 1.72 -54.66
C GLU A 313 18.99 2.31 -53.69
#